data_AF-A0A1I1YXS7-F1
#
_entry.id   AF-A0A1I1YXS7-F1
#
_cell.length_a   1.000
_cell.length_b   1.000
_cell.length_c   1.000
_cell.angle_alpha   90.00
_cell.angle_beta   90.00
_cell.angle_gamma   90.00
#
_symmetry.space_group_name_H-M   'P 1'
#
loop_
_entity.id
_entity.type
_entity.pdbx_description
1 polymer ?
#
loop_
_entity_poly.entity_id
_entity_poly.type
_entity_poly.pdbx_seq_one_letter_code
_entity_poly.pdbx_strand_id
1 'polypeptide(L)'
;MGDRGINRLILVMLLLFLVEGTLMPWLIPVELTGRIVPHFMFVFVIFAALYSGRHRALFFGISFGFLQDVIYFGHLMGVNAFAMGLIGYYTGVLLERRRSTLLTALSVIGLGCILYDTIVYFVNMVFRVTNETYAWALMDHILPSLFLQLVFALAVYVPARRLFESHLKLNPETEEE
;
A
#
# COMPACT_ATOMS: atom_id res chain seq x y z
N MET A 1 -25.50 -5.02 8.10
CA MET A 1 -24.85 -5.64 9.28
C MET A 1 -23.35 -5.81 9.02
N GLY A 2 -22.61 -4.71 8.84
CA GLY A 2 -21.29 -4.68 8.15
C GLY A 2 -20.09 -4.16 8.95
N ASP A 3 -20.26 -3.74 10.22
CA ASP A 3 -19.19 -3.03 10.95
C ASP A 3 -18.10 -3.93 11.52
N ARG A 4 -18.39 -5.17 11.92
CA ARG A 4 -17.39 -6.00 12.64
C ARG A 4 -16.20 -6.41 11.76
N GLY A 5 -16.41 -6.55 10.45
CA GLY A 5 -15.35 -6.90 9.49
C GLY A 5 -14.43 -5.73 9.18
N ILE A 6 -15.02 -4.56 8.92
CA ILE A 6 -14.30 -3.32 8.67
C ILE A 6 -13.47 -2.90 9.89
N ASN A 7 -14.04 -3.00 11.09
CA ASN A 7 -13.31 -2.67 12.32
C ASN A 7 -12.10 -3.58 12.53
N ARG A 8 -12.20 -4.86 12.16
CA ARG A 8 -11.07 -5.80 12.22
C ARG A 8 -9.98 -5.44 11.21
N LEU A 9 -10.36 -5.06 9.98
CA LEU A 9 -9.41 -4.61 8.95
C LEU A 9 -8.68 -3.34 9.39
N ILE A 10 -9.41 -2.35 9.90
CA ILE A 10 -8.82 -1.10 10.42
C ILE A 10 -7.83 -1.41 11.53
N LEU A 11 -8.18 -2.30 12.47
CA LEU A 11 -7.30 -2.66 13.58
C LEU A 11 -6.03 -3.38 13.10
N VAL A 12 -6.15 -4.28 12.12
CA VAL A 12 -4.99 -4.93 11.50
C VAL A 12 -4.10 -3.90 10.79
N MET A 13 -4.68 -2.99 10.00
CA MET A 13 -3.91 -1.94 9.31
C MET A 13 -3.24 -1.00 10.31
N LEU A 14 -3.91 -0.63 11.40
CA LEU A 14 -3.35 0.20 12.46
C LEU A 14 -2.19 -0.52 13.19
N LEU A 15 -2.37 -1.79 13.55
CA LEU A 15 -1.30 -2.58 14.16
C LEU A 15 -0.09 -2.69 13.23
N LEU A 16 -0.35 -2.95 11.94
CA LEU A 16 0.70 -3.03 10.94
C LEU A 16 1.41 -1.69 10.78
N PHE A 17 0.67 -0.58 10.80
CA PHE A 17 1.24 0.76 10.77
C PHE A 17 2.14 1.03 11.98
N LEU A 18 1.73 0.62 13.18
CA LEU A 18 2.57 0.72 14.39
C LEU A 18 3.82 -0.16 14.29
N VAL A 19 3.67 -1.39 13.80
CA VAL A 19 4.80 -2.31 13.56
C VAL A 19 5.77 -1.73 12.53
N GLU A 20 5.25 -1.18 11.44
CA GLU A 20 6.05 -0.53 10.39
C GLU A 20 6.82 0.65 10.97
N GLY A 21 6.13 1.57 11.67
CA GLY A 21 6.77 2.76 12.25
C GLY A 21 7.73 2.47 13.41
N THR A 22 7.54 1.37 14.15
CA THR A 22 8.33 1.08 15.36
C THR A 22 9.43 0.03 15.13
N LEU A 23 9.13 -1.06 14.40
CA LEU A 23 10.06 -2.17 14.22
C LEU A 23 10.98 -1.97 13.02
N MET A 24 10.55 -1.27 11.96
CA MET A 24 11.38 -1.11 10.77
C MET A 24 12.62 -0.26 11.00
N PRO A 25 12.58 0.87 11.73
CA PRO A 25 13.80 1.62 12.04
C PRO A 25 14.82 0.80 12.86
N TRP A 26 14.35 -0.21 13.61
CA TRP A 26 15.23 -1.08 14.40
C TRP A 26 15.76 -2.28 13.59
N LEU A 27 15.00 -2.74 12.60
CA LEU A 27 15.35 -3.88 11.75
C LEU A 27 16.23 -3.48 10.55
N ILE A 28 16.07 -2.25 10.05
CA ILE A 28 16.85 -1.73 8.94
C ILE A 28 18.21 -1.26 9.48
N PRO A 29 19.34 -1.80 8.97
CA PRO A 29 20.66 -1.37 9.38
C PRO A 29 20.84 0.14 9.16
N VAL A 30 21.63 0.79 10.02
CA VAL A 30 21.88 2.24 9.95
C VAL A 30 22.44 2.65 8.57
N GLU A 31 23.21 1.76 7.92
CA GLU A 31 23.75 1.98 6.56
C GLU A 31 22.68 2.02 5.45
N LEU A 32 21.51 1.43 5.71
CA LEU A 32 20.36 1.38 4.79
C LEU A 32 19.23 2.34 5.18
N THR A 33 19.37 3.00 6.33
CA THR A 33 18.38 3.95 6.85
C THR A 33 18.35 5.17 5.93
N GLY A 34 17.24 5.35 5.22
CA GLY A 34 17.05 6.39 4.19
C GLY A 34 17.04 5.88 2.75
N ARG A 35 17.60 4.68 2.50
CA ARG A 35 17.56 4.02 1.17
C ARG A 35 16.35 3.09 1.04
N ILE A 36 16.02 2.35 2.09
CA ILE A 36 14.89 1.42 2.07
C ILE A 36 13.76 1.99 2.92
N VAL A 37 12.67 2.35 2.26
CA VAL A 37 11.43 2.74 2.92
C VAL A 37 10.42 1.61 2.76
N PRO A 38 10.02 0.96 3.87
CA PRO A 38 8.92 0.02 3.82
C PRO A 38 7.63 0.80 3.55
N HIS A 39 6.85 0.32 2.57
CA HIS A 39 5.53 0.85 2.23
C HIS A 39 4.49 -0.27 2.40
N PHE A 40 4.43 -0.90 3.58
CA PHE A 40 3.54 -2.02 3.84
C PHE A 40 2.07 -1.59 3.92
N MET A 41 1.80 -0.37 4.40
CA MET A 41 0.46 0.22 4.30
C MET A 41 -0.04 0.28 2.86
N PHE A 42 0.82 0.67 1.92
CA PHE A 42 0.44 0.71 0.52
C PHE A 42 0.05 -0.68 -0.01
N VAL A 43 0.83 -1.70 0.33
CA VAL A 43 0.52 -3.10 -0.02
C VAL A 43 -0.88 -3.51 0.49
N PHE A 44 -1.23 -3.11 1.71
CA PHE A 44 -2.57 -3.35 2.26
C PHE A 44 -3.68 -2.57 1.57
N VAL A 45 -3.42 -1.33 1.16
CA VAL A 45 -4.36 -0.54 0.35
C VAL A 45 -4.64 -1.24 -0.99
N ILE A 46 -3.61 -1.79 -1.64
CA ILE A 46 -3.79 -2.60 -2.85
C ILE A 46 -4.58 -3.89 -2.55
N PHE A 47 -4.33 -4.57 -1.45
CA PHE A 47 -5.17 -5.72 -1.06
C PHE A 47 -6.63 -5.30 -0.81
N ALA A 48 -6.88 -4.16 -0.19
CA ALA A 48 -8.23 -3.63 -0.04
C ALA A 48 -8.86 -3.31 -1.40
N ALA A 49 -8.08 -2.82 -2.37
CA ALA A 49 -8.54 -2.61 -3.74
C ALA A 49 -8.96 -3.90 -4.44
N LEU A 50 -8.17 -4.96 -4.27
CA LEU A 50 -8.41 -6.27 -4.88
C LEU A 50 -9.62 -7.00 -4.29
N TYR A 51 -9.88 -6.86 -2.99
CA TYR A 51 -10.83 -7.71 -2.28
C TYR A 51 -12.04 -6.99 -1.67
N SER A 52 -11.93 -5.69 -1.40
CA SER A 52 -12.98 -4.90 -0.75
C SER A 52 -13.62 -3.84 -1.67
N GLY A 53 -13.08 -3.67 -2.88
CA GLY A 53 -13.60 -2.77 -3.91
C GLY A 53 -13.00 -1.35 -3.88
N ARG A 54 -13.26 -0.59 -4.95
CA ARG A 54 -12.62 0.70 -5.23
C ARG A 54 -12.80 1.75 -4.12
N HIS A 55 -14.00 1.86 -3.55
CA HIS A 55 -14.34 2.94 -2.61
C HIS A 55 -13.68 2.72 -1.24
N ARG A 56 -13.61 1.46 -0.79
CA ARG A 56 -12.92 1.11 0.46
C ARG A 56 -11.41 1.29 0.33
N ALA A 57 -10.84 0.91 -0.81
CA ALA A 57 -9.43 1.13 -1.09
C ALA A 57 -9.06 2.62 -1.14
N LEU A 58 -9.89 3.44 -1.78
CA LEU A 58 -9.73 4.89 -1.77
C LEU A 58 -9.76 5.45 -0.35
N PHE A 59 -10.75 5.06 0.44
CA PHE A 59 -10.89 5.51 1.82
C PHE A 59 -9.66 5.13 2.66
N PHE A 60 -9.24 3.87 2.63
CA PHE A 60 -8.06 3.43 3.36
C PHE A 60 -6.77 4.09 2.86
N GLY A 61 -6.61 4.24 1.54
CA GLY A 61 -5.45 4.92 0.95
C GLY A 61 -5.32 6.37 1.39
N ILE A 62 -6.42 7.13 1.37
CA ILE A 62 -6.43 8.52 1.83
C ILE A 62 -6.20 8.59 3.34
N SER A 63 -6.95 7.82 4.14
CA SER A 63 -6.86 7.91 5.61
C SER A 63 -5.50 7.47 6.14
N PHE A 64 -4.99 6.32 5.72
CA PHE A 64 -3.69 5.83 6.19
C PHE A 64 -2.53 6.54 5.51
N GLY A 65 -2.64 6.93 4.24
CA GLY A 65 -1.64 7.76 3.58
C GLY A 65 -1.50 9.12 4.26
N PHE A 66 -2.61 9.73 4.66
CA PHE A 66 -2.58 10.99 5.43
C PHE A 66 -1.98 10.78 6.83
N LEU A 67 -2.29 9.66 7.48
CA LEU A 67 -1.67 9.30 8.76
C LEU A 67 -0.14 9.15 8.63
N GLN A 68 0.34 8.57 7.52
CA GLN A 68 1.76 8.50 7.20
C GLN A 68 2.36 9.89 6.98
N ASP A 69 1.69 10.76 6.23
CA ASP A 69 2.15 12.13 5.99
C ASP A 69 2.37 12.91 7.30
N VAL A 70 1.48 12.71 8.30
CA VAL A 70 1.58 13.36 9.62
C VAL A 70 2.71 12.77 10.47
N ILE A 71 2.87 11.46 10.47
CA ILE A 71 3.79 10.78 11.42
C ILE A 71 5.23 10.77 10.92
N TYR A 72 5.45 10.60 9.63
CA TYR A 72 6.80 10.54 9.06
C TYR A 72 7.38 11.94 8.75
N PHE A 73 6.70 13.02 9.16
CA PHE A 73 7.12 14.41 9.00
C PHE A 73 7.74 14.70 7.63
N GLY A 74 7.00 14.36 6.58
CA GLY A 74 7.40 14.69 5.21
C GLY A 74 7.39 16.20 4.98
N HIS A 75 8.27 16.68 4.09
CA HIS A 75 8.30 18.09 3.68
C HIS A 75 6.97 18.58 3.08
N LEU A 76 6.15 17.65 2.58
CA LEU A 76 4.88 17.90 1.92
C LEU A 76 3.81 17.00 2.52
N MET A 77 2.82 17.59 3.18
CA MET A 77 1.66 16.86 3.70
C MET A 77 0.70 16.51 2.56
N GLY A 78 0.14 15.30 2.58
CA GLY A 78 -0.88 14.84 1.64
C GLY A 78 -0.36 14.10 0.40
N VAL A 79 0.97 13.99 0.21
CA VAL A 79 1.54 13.30 -0.96
C VAL A 79 1.24 11.80 -0.89
N ASN A 80 1.42 11.19 0.28
CA ASN A 80 1.13 9.78 0.46
C ASN A 80 -0.38 9.53 0.41
N ALA A 81 -1.18 10.37 1.06
CA ALA A 81 -2.65 10.29 0.97
C ALA A 81 -3.15 10.31 -0.49
N PHE A 82 -2.62 11.23 -1.29
CA PHE A 82 -2.98 11.37 -2.69
C PHE A 82 -2.53 10.16 -3.52
N ALA A 83 -1.24 9.78 -3.43
CA ALA A 83 -0.70 8.69 -4.23
C ALA A 83 -1.35 7.34 -3.89
N MET A 84 -1.47 7.01 -2.59
CA MET A 84 -2.10 5.76 -2.15
C MET A 84 -3.59 5.70 -2.49
N GLY A 85 -4.31 6.80 -2.27
CA GLY A 85 -5.73 6.89 -2.60
C GLY A 85 -5.98 6.73 -4.10
N LEU A 86 -5.23 7.45 -4.93
CA LEU A 86 -5.36 7.41 -6.39
C LEU A 86 -5.06 6.01 -6.94
N ILE A 87 -3.90 5.44 -6.59
CA ILE A 87 -3.51 4.13 -7.10
C ILE A 87 -4.45 3.04 -6.57
N GLY A 88 -4.84 3.10 -5.30
CA GLY A 88 -5.79 2.15 -4.70
C GLY A 88 -7.15 2.17 -5.40
N TYR A 89 -7.68 3.36 -5.71
CA TYR A 89 -8.94 3.50 -6.44
C TYR A 89 -8.87 2.93 -7.85
N TYR A 90 -7.87 3.35 -8.64
CA TYR A 90 -7.72 2.87 -10.01
C TYR A 90 -7.48 1.37 -10.09
N THR A 91 -6.67 0.83 -9.16
CA THR A 91 -6.46 -0.62 -9.05
C THR A 91 -7.77 -1.34 -8.76
N GLY A 92 -8.57 -0.80 -7.84
CA GLY A 92 -9.86 -1.37 -7.48
C GLY A 92 -10.86 -1.35 -8.64
N VAL A 93 -10.87 -0.28 -9.46
CA VAL A 93 -11.69 -0.19 -10.67
C VAL A 93 -11.23 -1.19 -11.74
N LEU A 94 -9.92 -1.26 -12.00
CA LEU A 94 -9.36 -2.07 -13.08
C LEU A 94 -9.52 -3.58 -12.80
N LEU A 95 -9.46 -3.98 -11.52
CA LEU A 95 -9.52 -5.38 -11.13
C LEU A 95 -10.86 -5.81 -10.51
N GLU A 96 -11.85 -4.91 -10.44
CA GLU A 96 -13.18 -5.19 -9.83
C GLU A 96 -13.85 -6.45 -10.37
N ARG A 97 -13.66 -6.75 -11.66
CA ARG A 97 -14.29 -7.89 -12.36
C ARG A 97 -13.35 -9.07 -12.63
N ARG A 98 -12.10 -9.03 -12.16
CA ARG A 98 -11.11 -10.08 -12.46
C ARG A 98 -10.92 -10.98 -11.25
N ARG A 99 -11.02 -12.31 -11.43
CA ARG A 99 -10.57 -13.25 -10.40
C ARG A 99 -9.08 -13.05 -10.16
N SER A 100 -8.73 -12.53 -8.98
CA SER A 100 -7.35 -12.19 -8.63
C SER A 100 -6.55 -13.45 -8.31
N THR A 101 -5.80 -13.94 -9.29
CA THR A 101 -4.75 -14.95 -9.09
C THR A 101 -3.57 -14.36 -8.31
N LEU A 102 -2.84 -15.19 -7.57
CA LEU A 102 -1.64 -14.79 -6.82
C LEU A 102 -0.66 -14.00 -7.69
N LEU A 103 -0.42 -14.46 -8.91
CA LEU A 103 0.46 -13.79 -9.87
C LEU A 103 -0.05 -12.38 -10.22
N THR A 104 -1.36 -12.22 -10.45
CA THR A 104 -1.97 -10.92 -10.75
C THR A 104 -1.86 -9.96 -9.57
N ALA A 105 -2.11 -10.44 -8.35
CA ALA A 105 -1.98 -9.62 -7.14
C ALA A 105 -0.54 -9.10 -6.96
N LEU A 106 0.46 -9.99 -7.09
CA LEU A 106 1.87 -9.60 -6.98
C LEU A 106 2.30 -8.63 -8.09
N SER A 107 1.88 -8.86 -9.34
CA SER A 107 2.18 -7.94 -10.45
C SER A 107 1.59 -6.55 -10.22
N VAL A 108 0.35 -6.48 -9.72
CA VAL A 108 -0.33 -5.22 -9.44
C VAL A 108 0.31 -4.50 -8.27
N ILE A 109 0.69 -5.21 -7.21
CA ILE A 109 1.44 -4.62 -6.09
C ILE A 109 2.76 -4.08 -6.61
N GLY A 110 3.54 -4.86 -7.34
CA GLY A 110 4.83 -4.42 -7.87
C GLY A 110 4.74 -3.18 -8.76
N LEU A 111 3.80 -3.18 -9.71
CA LEU A 111 3.55 -2.02 -10.57
C LEU A 111 3.03 -0.81 -9.77
N GLY A 112 2.12 -1.04 -8.83
CA GLY A 112 1.59 0.00 -7.95
C GLY A 112 2.67 0.64 -7.10
N CYS A 113 3.62 -0.15 -6.59
CA CYS A 113 4.72 0.31 -5.77
C CYS A 113 5.69 1.20 -6.56
N ILE A 114 6.09 0.75 -7.76
CA ILE A 114 6.91 1.56 -8.67
C ILE A 114 6.19 2.88 -9.00
N LEU A 115 4.90 2.81 -9.30
CA LEU A 115 4.10 3.99 -9.63
C LEU A 115 3.99 4.95 -8.43
N TYR A 116 3.77 4.42 -7.23
CA TYR A 116 3.70 5.17 -5.99
C TYR A 116 5.01 5.93 -5.73
N ASP A 117 6.15 5.23 -5.73
CA ASP A 117 7.46 5.83 -5.51
C ASP A 117 7.80 6.86 -6.60
N THR A 118 7.38 6.60 -7.85
CA THR A 118 7.53 7.54 -8.96
C THR A 118 6.73 8.82 -8.72
N ILE A 119 5.46 8.72 -8.30
CA ILE A 119 4.63 9.89 -7.97
C ILE A 119 5.26 10.68 -6.83
N VAL A 120 5.67 10.00 -5.76
CA VAL A 120 6.31 10.63 -4.60
C VAL A 120 7.59 11.36 -5.03
N TYR A 121 8.44 10.73 -5.84
CA TYR A 121 9.66 11.33 -6.37
C TYR A 121 9.35 12.59 -7.21
N PHE A 122 8.43 12.51 -8.17
CA PHE A 122 8.09 13.65 -9.03
C PHE A 122 7.50 14.82 -8.25
N VAL A 123 6.65 14.54 -7.26
CA VAL A 123 6.12 15.58 -6.38
C VAL A 123 7.26 16.25 -5.62
N ASN A 124 8.16 15.49 -4.98
CA ASN A 124 9.31 16.06 -4.28
C ASN A 124 10.25 16.85 -5.20
N MET A 125 10.44 16.40 -6.45
CA MET A 125 11.24 17.11 -7.46
C MET A 125 10.62 18.47 -7.83
N VAL A 126 9.30 18.54 -8.04
CA VAL A 126 8.59 19.78 -8.40
C VAL A 126 8.71 20.82 -7.27
N PHE A 127 8.63 20.38 -6.02
CA PHE A 127 8.81 21.23 -4.85
C PHE A 127 10.29 21.48 -4.48
N ARG A 128 11.23 21.00 -5.30
CA ARG A 128 12.69 21.15 -5.13
C ARG A 128 13.22 20.61 -3.79
N VAL A 129 12.53 19.62 -3.21
CA VAL A 129 12.95 18.91 -2.00
C VAL A 129 14.06 17.90 -2.33
N THR A 130 14.07 17.37 -3.55
CA THR A 130 15.08 16.44 -4.06
C THR A 130 15.74 17.00 -5.31
N ASN A 131 17.07 16.97 -5.35
CA ASN A 131 17.89 17.42 -6.50
C ASN A 131 18.59 16.26 -7.22
N GLU A 132 18.40 15.03 -6.74
CA GLU A 132 18.98 13.83 -7.31
C GLU A 132 18.28 13.45 -8.62
N THR A 133 18.99 12.73 -9.48
CA THR A 133 18.42 12.25 -10.75
C THR A 133 17.48 11.06 -10.53
N TYR A 134 16.44 10.95 -11.36
CA TYR A 134 15.47 9.86 -11.28
C TYR A 134 16.13 8.48 -11.42
N ALA A 135 17.14 8.35 -12.30
CA ALA A 135 17.87 7.10 -12.48
C ALA A 135 18.59 6.64 -11.21
N TRP A 136 19.13 7.59 -10.44
CA TRP A 136 19.77 7.30 -9.17
C TRP A 136 18.73 6.90 -8.13
N ALA A 137 17.63 7.66 -7.99
CA ALA A 137 16.54 7.32 -7.08
C ALA A 137 15.93 5.93 -7.38
N LEU A 138 15.77 5.59 -8.66
CA LEU A 138 15.24 4.29 -9.08
C LEU A 138 16.12 3.12 -8.61
N MET A 139 17.44 3.23 -8.79
CA MET A 139 18.37 2.16 -8.47
C MET A 139 18.65 2.06 -6.97
N ASP A 140 18.72 3.20 -6.29
CA ASP A 140 19.17 3.29 -4.92
C ASP A 140 18.02 3.14 -3.91
N HIS A 141 16.81 3.63 -4.27
CA HIS A 141 15.68 3.68 -3.35
C HIS A 141 14.50 2.82 -3.83
N ILE A 142 14.03 3.00 -5.08
CA ILE A 142 12.79 2.36 -5.58
C ILE A 142 12.94 0.85 -5.78
N LEU A 143 14.06 0.38 -6.33
CA LEU A 143 14.27 -1.06 -6.54
C LEU A 143 14.42 -1.83 -5.22
N PRO A 144 15.24 -1.36 -4.26
CA PRO A 144 15.33 -1.99 -2.94
C PRO A 144 14.00 -1.97 -2.16
N SER A 145 13.27 -0.85 -2.18
CA SER A 145 11.96 -0.74 -1.52
C SER A 145 10.95 -1.71 -2.14
N LEU A 146 10.89 -1.79 -3.46
CA LEU A 146 10.05 -2.70 -4.22
C LEU A 146 10.31 -4.16 -3.84
N PHE A 147 11.58 -4.56 -3.76
CA PHE A 147 11.94 -5.93 -3.39
C PHE A 147 11.40 -6.29 -2.00
N LEU A 148 11.61 -5.41 -1.02
CA LEU A 148 11.12 -5.59 0.35
C LEU A 148 9.58 -5.67 0.40
N GLN A 149 8.89 -4.81 -0.36
CA GLN A 149 7.43 -4.78 -0.43
C GLN A 149 6.87 -6.04 -1.10
N LEU A 150 7.53 -6.57 -2.14
CA LEU A 150 7.14 -7.81 -2.80
C LEU A 150 7.34 -9.04 -1.90
N VAL A 151 8.46 -9.12 -1.18
CA VAL A 151 8.71 -10.18 -0.19
C VAL A 151 7.64 -10.13 0.91
N PHE A 152 7.34 -8.93 1.40
CA PHE A 152 6.28 -8.74 2.39
C PHE A 152 4.90 -9.11 1.84
N ALA A 153 4.57 -8.67 0.63
CA ALA A 153 3.32 -9.01 -0.04
C ALA A 153 3.17 -10.52 -0.19
N LEU A 154 4.23 -11.25 -0.52
CA LEU A 154 4.23 -12.71 -0.60
C LEU A 154 3.99 -13.36 0.77
N ALA A 155 4.69 -12.89 1.81
CA ALA A 155 4.53 -13.39 3.18
C ALA A 155 3.10 -13.16 3.73
N VAL A 156 2.53 -12.00 3.43
CA VAL A 156 1.20 -11.59 3.91
C VAL A 156 0.07 -12.01 2.96
N TYR A 157 0.37 -12.47 1.74
CA TYR A 157 -0.63 -12.91 0.78
C TYR A 157 -1.54 -14.00 1.35
N VAL A 158 -0.97 -15.01 2.03
CA VAL A 158 -1.72 -16.14 2.59
C VAL A 158 -2.70 -15.70 3.70
N PRO A 159 -2.26 -14.96 4.75
CA PRO A 159 -3.18 -14.47 5.77
C PRO A 159 -4.16 -13.43 5.21
N ALA A 160 -3.73 -12.53 4.32
CA ALA A 160 -4.62 -11.54 3.71
C ALA A 160 -5.72 -12.23 2.89
N ARG A 161 -5.36 -13.19 2.03
CA ARG A 161 -6.33 -13.98 1.26
C ARG A 161 -7.32 -14.68 2.17
N ARG A 162 -6.87 -15.32 3.26
CA ARG A 162 -7.78 -15.95 4.25
C ARG A 162 -8.69 -14.95 4.93
N LEU A 163 -8.19 -13.77 5.29
CA LEU A 163 -8.95 -12.70 5.93
C LEU A 163 -10.07 -12.22 4.99
N PHE A 164 -9.76 -11.98 3.72
CA PHE A 164 -10.72 -11.49 2.73
C PHE A 164 -11.66 -12.58 2.19
N GLU A 165 -11.21 -13.83 1.99
CA GLU A 165 -12.09 -14.95 1.61
C GLU A 165 -13.11 -15.29 2.71
N SER A 166 -12.74 -15.09 3.99
CA SER A 166 -13.69 -15.24 5.11
C SER A 166 -14.82 -14.20 5.06
N HIS A 167 -14.58 -13.04 4.43
CA HIS A 167 -15.62 -12.04 4.18
C HIS A 167 -16.48 -12.36 2.96
N LEU A 168 -15.92 -12.96 1.90
CA LEU A 168 -16.67 -13.33 0.69
C LEU A 168 -17.64 -14.51 0.94
N LYS A 169 -17.24 -15.50 1.75
CA LYS A 169 -18.11 -16.64 2.12
C LYS A 169 -19.32 -16.28 2.99
N LEU A 170 -19.33 -15.09 3.59
CA LEU A 170 -20.44 -14.61 4.44
C LEU A 170 -21.45 -13.74 3.68
N ASN A 171 -21.23 -13.45 2.39
CA ASN A 171 -22.17 -12.70 1.55
C ASN A 171 -22.32 -13.32 0.16
N PRO A 172 -22.96 -14.51 0.05
CA PRO A 172 -23.19 -15.17 -1.24
C PRO A 172 -24.19 -14.46 -2.15
N GLU A 173 -24.90 -13.43 -1.68
CA GLU A 173 -26.01 -12.81 -2.42
C GLU A 173 -25.59 -11.75 -3.46
N THR A 174 -24.29 -11.49 -3.67
CA THR A 174 -23.85 -10.46 -4.65
C THR A 174 -23.31 -11.03 -5.96
N GLU A 175 -23.36 -12.35 -6.15
CA GLU A 175 -22.99 -13.00 -7.43
C GLU A 175 -24.19 -13.21 -8.38
N GLU A 176 -25.42 -12.84 -8.00
CA GLU A 176 -26.63 -13.10 -8.81
C GLU A 176 -27.45 -11.86 -9.26
N GLU A 177 -26.95 -10.63 -9.11
CA GLU A 177 -27.61 -9.43 -9.68
C GLU A 177 -26.72 -8.64 -10.66
#